data_AF-A0A9X3AW95-F1
#
_entry.id   AF-A0A9X3AW95-F1
#
_cell.length_a   1.000
_cell.length_b   1.000
_cell.length_c   1.000
_cell.angle_alpha   90.00
_cell.angle_beta   90.00
_cell.angle_gamma   90.00
#
_symmetry.space_group_name_H-M   'P 1'
#
loop_
_entity.id
_entity.type
_entity.pdbx_description
1 polymer ?
#
loop_
_entity_poly.entity_id
_entity_poly.type
_entity_poly.pdbx_seq_one_letter_code
_entity_poly.pdbx_strand_id
1 'polypeptide(L)'
;MNKKWILAASLVCLSQGVNAQDAAEKAFTDEVIQCAAYYQIASEAIGAMNAPQMQAVGERLKVSAVDAATLAEKYRPAAQVTTDIAAEKDKQKAKLGGSTNLGSLMGQYKDLCKTVVYEPQKRLDYWAMVTM
;
A
#
# COMPACT_ATOMS: atom_id res chain seq x y z
N MET A 1 19.03 33.09 -54.36
CA MET A 1 19.12 31.65 -54.00
C MET A 1 19.69 31.58 -52.59
N ASN A 2 18.81 31.42 -51.58
CA ASN A 2 18.68 30.23 -50.71
C ASN A 2 19.92 29.99 -49.83
N LYS A 3 19.86 29.88 -48.50
CA LYS A 3 18.94 29.06 -47.71
C LYS A 3 19.06 29.42 -46.22
N LYS A 4 17.94 29.70 -45.56
CA LYS A 4 17.78 29.72 -44.09
C LYS A 4 17.78 28.26 -43.59
N TRP A 5 18.56 27.91 -42.57
CA TRP A 5 18.32 26.71 -41.75
C TRP A 5 18.65 27.02 -40.29
N ILE A 6 17.61 27.39 -39.54
CA ILE A 6 17.58 27.43 -38.07
C ILE A 6 17.34 25.99 -37.62
N LEU A 7 18.31 25.39 -36.94
CA LEU A 7 18.14 24.11 -36.26
C LEU A 7 17.41 24.35 -34.94
N ALA A 8 16.07 24.31 -34.99
CA ALA A 8 15.24 24.13 -33.81
C ALA A 8 15.25 22.63 -33.46
N ALA A 9 16.18 22.23 -32.60
CA ALA A 9 16.21 20.87 -32.05
C ALA A 9 15.05 20.72 -31.05
N SER A 10 14.10 19.89 -31.44
CA SER A 10 12.88 19.55 -30.73
C SER A 10 13.19 18.90 -29.38
N LEU A 11 12.88 19.60 -28.26
CA LEU A 11 12.58 18.95 -26.99
C LEU A 11 11.14 18.42 -27.05
N VAL A 12 10.97 17.17 -27.47
CA VAL A 12 9.70 16.44 -27.33
C VAL A 12 10.03 15.04 -26.84
N CYS A 13 10.09 14.86 -25.52
CA CYS A 13 10.09 13.54 -24.85
C CYS A 13 9.76 13.70 -23.35
N LEU A 14 8.57 14.19 -22.99
CA LEU A 14 8.15 14.28 -21.58
C LEU A 14 6.78 13.62 -21.25
N SER A 15 6.12 12.96 -22.20
CA SER A 15 4.77 12.41 -21.96
C SER A 15 4.73 10.97 -21.41
N GLN A 16 5.84 10.23 -21.43
CA GLN A 16 5.85 8.81 -21.02
C GLN A 16 6.12 8.59 -19.52
N GLY A 17 6.79 9.51 -18.84
CA GLY A 17 7.13 9.36 -17.42
C GLY A 17 5.95 9.54 -16.46
N VAL A 18 4.97 10.38 -16.82
CA VAL A 18 3.84 10.73 -15.93
C VAL A 18 2.90 9.53 -15.71
N ASN A 19 2.56 8.78 -16.76
CA ASN A 19 1.66 7.64 -16.65
C ASN A 19 2.25 6.46 -15.87
N ALA A 20 3.55 6.20 -16.03
CA ALA A 20 4.22 5.11 -15.31
C ALA A 20 4.35 5.42 -13.80
N GLN A 21 4.61 6.69 -13.45
CA GLN A 21 4.63 7.12 -12.06
C GLN A 21 3.24 7.04 -11.42
N ASP A 22 2.19 7.49 -12.09
CA ASP A 22 0.82 7.39 -11.58
C ASP A 22 0.39 5.93 -11.36
N ALA A 23 0.77 5.02 -12.28
CA ALA A 23 0.51 3.59 -12.15
C ALA A 23 1.27 2.96 -10.97
N ALA A 24 2.53 3.34 -10.77
CA ALA A 24 3.36 2.88 -9.66
C ALA A 24 2.82 3.34 -8.31
N GLU A 25 2.51 4.64 -8.19
CA GLU A 25 1.93 5.22 -6.98
C GLU A 25 0.57 4.60 -6.67
N LYS A 26 -0.25 4.34 -7.69
CA LYS A 26 -1.52 3.64 -7.51
C LYS A 26 -1.31 2.21 -6.98
N ALA A 27 -0.45 1.43 -7.61
CA ALA A 27 -0.19 0.03 -7.22
C ALA A 27 0.42 -0.05 -5.81
N PHE A 28 1.37 0.82 -5.52
CA PHE A 28 1.94 0.98 -4.18
C PHE A 28 0.86 1.33 -3.16
N THR A 29 0.02 2.33 -3.45
CA THR A 29 -1.05 2.74 -2.53
C THR A 29 -2.04 1.60 -2.28
N ASP A 30 -2.44 0.86 -3.31
CA ASP A 30 -3.32 -0.31 -3.17
C ASP A 30 -2.71 -1.41 -2.29
N GLU A 31 -1.39 -1.57 -2.31
CA GLU A 31 -0.67 -2.49 -1.44
C GLU A 31 -0.56 -1.97 0.00
N VAL A 32 -0.34 -0.67 0.20
CA VAL A 32 -0.36 -0.04 1.52
C VAL A 32 -1.76 -0.19 2.16
N ILE A 33 -2.83 -0.03 1.38
CA ILE A 33 -4.22 -0.25 1.84
C ILE A 33 -4.43 -1.71 2.31
N GLN A 34 -3.91 -2.69 1.56
CA GLN A 34 -3.94 -4.09 1.97
C GLN A 34 -3.22 -4.31 3.30
N CYS A 35 -2.10 -3.63 3.52
CA CYS A 35 -1.35 -3.71 4.76
C CYS A 35 -2.06 -3.05 5.95
N ALA A 36 -2.68 -1.88 5.75
CA ALA A 36 -3.51 -1.26 6.76
C ALA A 36 -4.67 -2.19 7.16
N ALA A 37 -5.37 -2.77 6.18
CA ALA A 37 -6.45 -3.73 6.41
C ALA A 37 -5.97 -4.96 7.20
N TYR A 38 -4.84 -5.55 6.79
CA TYR A 38 -4.20 -6.67 7.47
C TYR A 38 -3.90 -6.35 8.95
N TYR A 39 -3.24 -5.22 9.22
CA TYR A 39 -2.89 -4.83 10.58
C TYR A 39 -4.13 -4.57 11.46
N GLN A 40 -5.19 -3.98 10.90
CA GLN A 40 -6.45 -3.83 11.62
C GLN A 40 -7.06 -5.19 11.98
N ILE A 41 -7.18 -6.10 11.02
CA ILE A 41 -7.72 -7.45 11.27
C ILE A 41 -6.87 -8.19 12.32
N ALA A 42 -5.55 -8.14 12.17
CA ALA A 42 -4.63 -8.83 13.07
C ALA A 42 -4.70 -8.28 14.50
N SER A 43 -4.77 -6.96 14.64
CA SER A 43 -4.89 -6.33 15.95
C SER A 43 -6.25 -6.59 16.62
N GLU A 44 -7.35 -6.58 15.85
CA GLU A 44 -8.69 -6.95 16.31
C GLU A 44 -8.72 -8.39 16.80
N ALA A 45 -8.21 -9.32 15.99
CA ALA A 45 -8.17 -10.74 16.32
C ALA A 45 -7.34 -11.01 17.58
N ILE A 46 -6.13 -10.43 17.69
CA ILE A 46 -5.30 -10.58 18.88
C ILE A 46 -5.95 -9.96 20.12
N GLY A 47 -6.59 -8.79 19.97
CA GLY A 47 -7.32 -8.15 21.06
C GLY A 47 -8.48 -9.00 21.58
N ALA A 48 -9.16 -9.72 20.69
CA ALA A 48 -10.27 -10.61 21.04
C ALA A 48 -9.83 -11.92 21.72
N MET A 49 -8.56 -12.32 21.62
CA MET A 49 -8.05 -13.57 22.20
C MET A 49 -7.92 -13.54 23.73
N ASN A 50 -8.15 -12.39 24.40
CA ASN A 50 -8.03 -12.21 25.85
C ASN A 50 -6.73 -12.81 26.43
N ALA A 51 -5.62 -12.67 25.68
CA ALA A 51 -4.31 -13.21 26.04
C ALA A 51 -3.36 -12.05 26.44
N PRO A 52 -3.11 -11.82 27.75
CA PRO A 52 -2.33 -10.66 28.23
C PRO A 52 -0.94 -10.56 27.60
N GLN A 53 -0.28 -11.69 27.37
CA GLN A 53 1.04 -11.77 26.74
C GLN A 53 1.06 -11.27 25.28
N MET A 54 -0.10 -11.24 24.61
CA MET A 54 -0.24 -10.77 23.23
C MET A 54 -0.76 -9.33 23.14
N GLN A 55 -1.13 -8.69 24.25
CA GLN A 55 -1.72 -7.35 24.25
C GLN A 55 -0.77 -6.32 23.62
N ALA A 56 0.50 -6.34 24.00
CA ALA A 56 1.52 -5.46 23.42
C ALA A 56 1.71 -5.70 21.90
N VAL A 57 1.47 -6.93 21.41
CA VAL A 57 1.51 -7.23 19.97
C VAL A 57 0.31 -6.57 19.28
N GLY A 58 -0.89 -6.74 19.84
CA GLY A 58 -2.12 -6.11 19.33
C GLY A 58 -1.99 -4.59 19.25
N GLU A 59 -1.46 -3.95 20.28
CA GLU A 59 -1.24 -2.49 20.29
C GLU A 59 -0.23 -2.03 19.23
N ARG A 60 0.89 -2.75 19.07
CA ARG A 60 1.84 -2.43 17.99
C ARG A 60 1.21 -2.55 16.61
N LEU A 61 0.38 -3.58 16.38
CA LEU A 61 -0.32 -3.74 15.10
C LEU A 61 -1.36 -2.64 14.86
N LYS A 62 -2.03 -2.13 15.91
CA LYS A 62 -2.89 -0.95 15.78
C LYS A 62 -2.10 0.28 15.30
N VAL A 63 -0.91 0.50 15.87
CA VAL A 63 -0.02 1.57 15.42
C VAL A 63 0.40 1.35 13.97
N SER A 64 0.83 0.14 13.59
CA SER A 64 1.17 -0.19 12.21
C SER A 64 0.01 0.03 11.23
N ALA A 65 -1.24 -0.19 11.65
CA ALA A 65 -2.41 0.10 10.84
C ALA A 65 -2.59 1.60 10.59
N VAL A 66 -2.37 2.43 11.62
CA VAL A 66 -2.41 3.90 11.51
C VAL A 66 -1.26 4.39 10.61
N ASP A 67 -0.05 3.90 10.82
CA ASP A 67 1.11 4.28 10.00
C ASP A 67 0.90 3.96 8.52
N ALA A 68 0.32 2.79 8.23
CA ALA A 68 -0.03 2.40 6.86
C ALA A 68 -1.13 3.28 6.27
N ALA A 69 -2.18 3.61 7.03
CA ALA A 69 -3.22 4.53 6.57
C ALA A 69 -2.64 5.92 6.25
N THR A 70 -1.86 6.48 7.16
CA THR A 70 -1.17 7.78 6.96
C THR A 70 -0.19 7.74 5.79
N LEU A 71 0.45 6.60 5.52
CA LEU A 71 1.28 6.42 4.34
C LEU A 71 0.45 6.46 3.05
N ALA A 72 -0.70 5.79 3.01
CA ALA A 72 -1.61 5.81 1.85
C ALA A 72 -2.19 7.21 1.59
N GLU A 73 -2.44 7.98 2.65
CA GLU A 73 -2.95 9.36 2.58
C GLU A 73 -2.02 10.34 1.84
N LYS A 74 -0.74 10.00 1.69
CA LYS A 74 0.21 10.79 0.88
C LYS A 74 -0.10 10.76 -0.61
N TYR A 75 -0.79 9.72 -1.08
CA TYR A 75 -1.00 9.42 -2.50
C TYR A 75 -2.50 9.34 -2.86
N ARG A 76 -3.38 9.31 -1.87
CA ARG A 76 -4.84 9.20 -2.06
C ARG A 76 -5.57 10.02 -0.99
N PRO A 77 -6.70 10.67 -1.31
CA PRO A 77 -7.46 11.44 -0.32
C PRO A 77 -7.87 10.61 0.90
N ALA A 78 -7.76 11.16 2.11
CA ALA A 78 -8.00 10.44 3.36
C ALA A 78 -9.39 9.79 3.47
N ALA A 79 -10.43 10.46 2.96
CA ALA A 79 -11.78 9.88 2.92
C ALA A 79 -11.86 8.62 2.03
N GLN A 80 -11.13 8.62 0.91
CA GLN A 80 -11.04 7.48 0.01
C GLN A 80 -10.18 6.37 0.65
N VAL A 81 -9.05 6.70 1.25
CA VAL A 81 -8.22 5.75 2.01
C VAL A 81 -9.02 5.02 3.08
N THR A 82 -9.82 5.74 3.87
CA THR A 82 -10.69 5.14 4.89
C THR A 82 -11.69 4.16 4.28
N THR A 83 -12.32 4.54 3.16
CA THR A 83 -13.27 3.70 2.43
C THR A 83 -12.61 2.45 1.86
N ASP A 84 -11.44 2.59 1.26
CA ASP A 84 -10.71 1.49 0.63
C ASP A 84 -10.16 0.51 1.66
N ILE A 85 -9.69 0.99 2.82
CA ILE A 85 -9.28 0.13 3.93
C ILE A 85 -10.47 -0.71 4.43
N ALA A 86 -11.64 -0.09 4.60
CA ALA A 86 -12.83 -0.82 5.03
C ALA A 86 -13.22 -1.91 4.01
N ALA A 87 -13.24 -1.58 2.71
CA ALA A 87 -13.54 -2.53 1.65
C ALA A 87 -12.50 -3.67 1.57
N GLU A 88 -11.21 -3.35 1.69
CA GLU A 88 -10.15 -4.36 1.66
C GLU A 88 -10.17 -5.25 2.91
N LYS A 89 -10.56 -4.72 4.08
CA LYS A 89 -10.81 -5.54 5.27
C LYS A 89 -11.90 -6.57 5.03
N ASP A 90 -13.03 -6.15 4.47
CA ASP A 90 -14.13 -7.07 4.17
C ASP A 90 -13.71 -8.13 3.16
N LYS A 91 -12.95 -7.75 2.13
CA LYS A 91 -12.38 -8.67 1.14
C LYS A 91 -11.39 -9.66 1.77
N GLN A 92 -10.49 -9.22 2.63
CA GLN A 92 -9.57 -10.10 3.35
C GLN A 92 -10.31 -11.04 4.30
N LYS A 93 -11.28 -10.54 5.08
CA LYS A 93 -12.13 -11.35 5.96
C LYS A 93 -12.94 -12.40 5.18
N ALA A 94 -13.48 -12.03 4.02
CA ALA A 94 -14.21 -12.96 3.15
C ALA A 94 -13.30 -14.10 2.63
N LYS A 95 -12.05 -13.78 2.23
CA LYS A 95 -11.06 -14.79 1.82
C LYS A 95 -10.68 -15.77 2.94
N LEU A 96 -10.85 -15.39 4.20
CA LEU A 96 -10.63 -16.29 5.34
C LEU A 96 -11.79 -17.29 5.57
N GLY A 97 -12.88 -17.19 4.80
CA GLY A 97 -13.94 -18.21 4.77
C GLY A 97 -14.66 -18.41 6.10
N GLY A 98 -14.78 -17.36 6.92
CA GLY A 98 -15.40 -17.44 8.26
C GLY A 98 -14.49 -18.03 9.34
N SER A 99 -13.27 -18.46 9.00
CA SER A 99 -12.27 -18.82 10.00
C SER A 99 -11.59 -17.57 10.54
N THR A 100 -11.43 -17.46 11.85
CA THR A 100 -10.52 -16.51 12.52
C THR A 100 -9.05 -16.93 12.32
N ASN A 101 -8.71 -17.55 11.17
CA ASN A 101 -7.38 -18.08 10.90
C ASN A 101 -6.41 -16.96 10.54
N LEU A 102 -6.03 -16.22 11.58
CA LEU A 102 -5.02 -15.18 11.55
C LEU A 102 -3.70 -15.71 10.97
N GLY A 103 -3.39 -17.00 11.13
CA GLY A 103 -2.17 -17.62 10.60
C GLY A 103 -2.05 -17.52 9.07
N SER A 104 -3.14 -17.76 8.34
CA SER A 104 -3.15 -17.61 6.87
C SER A 104 -2.94 -16.16 6.44
N LEU A 105 -3.60 -15.23 7.13
CA LEU A 105 -3.45 -13.80 6.88
C LEU A 105 -2.02 -13.33 7.17
N MET A 106 -1.44 -13.74 8.30
CA MET A 106 -0.05 -13.44 8.65
C MET A 106 0.93 -14.01 7.63
N GLY A 107 0.72 -15.24 7.16
CA GLY A 107 1.58 -15.86 6.15
C GLY A 107 1.62 -15.08 4.83
N GLN A 108 0.52 -14.45 4.44
CA GLN A 108 0.44 -13.66 3.21
C GLN A 108 1.01 -12.25 3.38
N TYR A 109 0.70 -11.58 4.49
CA TYR A 109 0.90 -10.14 4.59
C TYR A 109 2.03 -9.72 5.52
N LYS A 110 2.45 -10.53 6.50
CA LYS A 110 3.36 -10.08 7.57
C LYS A 110 4.67 -9.50 7.05
N ASP A 111 5.39 -10.24 6.21
CA ASP A 111 6.72 -9.83 5.76
C ASP A 111 6.63 -8.76 4.67
N LEU A 112 5.68 -8.91 3.74
CA LEU A 112 5.38 -7.91 2.71
C LEU A 112 5.06 -6.56 3.36
N CYS A 113 4.13 -6.53 4.31
CA CYS A 113 3.68 -5.29 4.93
C CYS A 113 4.71 -4.65 5.85
N LYS A 114 5.66 -5.43 6.37
CA LYS A 114 6.84 -4.87 7.02
C LYS A 114 7.68 -4.07 6.02
N THR A 115 7.94 -4.63 4.84
CA THR A 115 8.69 -3.91 3.79
C THR A 115 7.91 -2.72 3.24
N VAL A 116 6.62 -2.87 2.94
CA VAL A 116 5.78 -1.80 2.39
C VAL A 116 5.74 -0.58 3.31
N VAL A 117 5.61 -0.78 4.62
CA VAL A 117 5.45 0.32 5.59
C VAL A 117 6.79 0.90 6.06
N TYR A 118 7.80 0.05 6.31
CA TYR A 118 9.08 0.51 6.87
C TYR A 118 10.15 0.82 5.81
N GLU A 119 9.99 0.32 4.59
CA GLU A 119 10.84 0.63 3.44
C GLU A 119 9.99 1.15 2.25
N PRO A 120 9.16 2.18 2.44
CA PRO A 120 8.15 2.59 1.45
C PRO A 120 8.76 3.03 0.13
N GLN A 121 9.90 3.73 0.16
CA GLN A 121 10.59 4.16 -1.07
C GLN A 121 11.05 2.96 -1.89
N LYS A 122 11.69 1.98 -1.25
CA LYS A 122 12.13 0.75 -1.92
C LYS A 122 10.96 0.01 -2.56
N ARG A 123 9.80 0.01 -1.92
CA ARG A 123 8.61 -0.64 -2.48
C ARG A 123 7.97 0.16 -3.60
N LEU A 124 7.97 1.48 -3.51
CA LEU A 124 7.55 2.36 -4.60
C LEU A 124 8.48 2.20 -5.82
N ASP A 125 9.80 2.11 -5.63
CA ASP A 125 10.77 1.88 -6.69
C ASP A 125 10.54 0.53 -7.39
N TYR A 126 10.18 -0.52 -6.62
CA TYR A 126 9.74 -1.79 -7.20
C TYR A 126 8.54 -1.61 -8.11
N TRP A 127 7.51 -0.88 -7.67
CA TRP A 127 6.32 -0.66 -8.48
C TRP A 127 6.63 0.17 -9.72
N ALA A 128 7.46 1.21 -9.60
CA ALA A 128 7.94 1.98 -10.73
C ALA A 128 8.62 1.09 -11.78
N MET A 129 9.45 0.14 -11.37
CA MET A 129 10.08 -0.81 -12.28
C MET A 129 9.08 -1.76 -12.95
N VAL A 130 8.08 -2.24 -12.21
CA VAL A 130 7.11 -3.24 -12.68
C VAL A 130 6.01 -2.63 -13.55
N THR A 131 5.68 -1.35 -13.34
CA THR A 131 4.63 -0.63 -14.10
C THR A 131 5.18 0.21 -15.26
N MET A 132 6.49 0.18 -15.49
CA MET A 132 7.14 0.77 -16.67
C MET A 132 6.83 0.02 -17.96
#